data_AF-A0AAW8TV00-F1
#
_entry.id   AF-A0AAW8TV00-F1
#
_cell.length_a   1.000
_cell.length_b   1.000
_cell.length_c   1.000
_cell.angle_alpha   90.00
_cell.angle_beta   90.00
_cell.angle_gamma   90.00
#
_symmetry.space_group_name_H-M   'P 1'
#
loop_
_entity.id
_entity.type
_entity.pdbx_description
1 polymer ?
#
loop_
_entity_poly.entity_id
_entity_poly.type
_entity_poly.pdbx_seq_one_letter_code
_entity_poly.pdbx_strand_id
1 'polypeptide(L)' 'MSNVSESQKRAQKKYDEKNREKRTYLSQRSTSRGFIRNKATLEDLEELEELIAERKKALAKN' A
#
# COMPACT_ATOMS: atom_id res chain seq x y z
N MET A 1 -9.61 -23.67 12.24
CA MET A 1 -10.13 -22.78 11.18
C MET A 1 -11.07 -21.78 11.82
N SER A 2 -10.79 -20.48 11.68
CA SER A 2 -11.63 -19.42 12.25
C SER A 2 -12.98 -19.38 11.52
N ASN A 3 -14.02 -19.93 12.13
CA ASN A 3 -15.40 -19.83 11.65
C ASN A 3 -15.93 -18.42 11.94
N VAL A 4 -15.57 -17.47 11.08
CA VAL A 4 -16.14 -16.12 11.12
C VAL A 4 -17.61 -16.22 10.68
N SER A 5 -18.53 -15.82 11.55
CA SER A 5 -19.97 -15.82 11.25
C SER A 5 -20.28 -14.90 10.07
N GLU A 6 -21.32 -15.21 9.30
CA GLU A 6 -21.82 -14.36 8.22
C GLU A 6 -22.10 -12.92 8.69
N SER A 7 -22.55 -12.75 9.93
CA SER A 7 -22.76 -11.42 10.52
C SER A 7 -21.44 -10.66 10.73
N GLN A 8 -20.39 -11.35 11.18
CA GLN A 8 -19.05 -10.79 11.35
C GLN A 8 -18.42 -10.46 10.00
N LYS A 9 -18.60 -11.30 8.97
CA LYS A 9 -18.14 -11.01 7.60
C LYS A 9 -18.80 -9.76 7.04
N ARG A 10 -20.12 -9.59 7.24
CA ARG A 10 -20.86 -8.39 6.81
C ARG A 10 -20.40 -7.13 7.54
N ALA A 11 -20.20 -7.22 8.85
CA ALA A 11 -19.69 -6.11 9.65
C ALA A 11 -18.27 -5.71 9.22
N GLN A 12 -17.38 -6.70 9.02
CA GLN A 12 -16.03 -6.50 8.52
C GLN A 12 -16.06 -5.84 7.14
N LYS A 13 -16.87 -6.35 6.20
CA LYS A 13 -17.04 -5.78 4.87
C LYS A 13 -17.46 -4.31 4.91
N LYS A 14 -18.44 -3.95 5.75
CA LYS A 14 -18.90 -2.56 5.89
C LYS A 14 -17.81 -1.64 6.48
N TYR A 15 -17.06 -2.12 7.47
CA TYR A 15 -15.91 -1.40 8.00
C TYR A 15 -14.82 -1.22 6.94
N ASP A 16 -14.56 -2.27 6.17
CA ASP A 16 -13.59 -2.31 5.10
C ASP A 16 -13.94 -1.41 3.92
N GLU A 17 -15.22 -1.25 3.61
CA GLU A 17 -15.70 -0.30 2.61
C GLU A 17 -15.51 1.14 3.10
N LYS A 18 -15.86 1.43 4.36
CA LYS A 18 -15.68 2.76 4.96
C LYS A 18 -14.21 3.18 5.09
N ASN A 19 -13.29 2.22 5.29
CA ASN A 19 -11.86 2.46 5.45
C ASN A 19 -11.03 2.04 4.23
N ARG A 20 -11.67 1.89 3.06
CA ARG A 20 -11.05 1.34 1.86
C ARG A 20 -9.77 2.07 1.48
N GLU A 21 -9.79 3.40 1.48
CA GLU A 21 -8.63 4.21 1.10
C GLU A 21 -7.44 4.00 2.03
N LYS A 22 -7.67 4.03 3.35
CA LYS A 22 -6.63 3.77 4.35
C LYS A 22 -6.05 2.36 4.22
N ARG A 23 -6.90 1.36 3.99
CA ARG A 23 -6.46 -0.02 3.77
C ARG A 23 -5.64 -0.15 2.50
N THR A 24 -6.12 0.42 1.39
CA THR A 24 -5.40 0.45 0.12
C THR A 24 -4.04 1.09 0.28
N TYR A 25 -3.95 2.25 0.94
CA TYR A 25 -2.69 2.93 1.22
C TYR A 25 -1.71 2.05 2.01
N LEU A 26 -2.17 1.42 3.10
CA LEU A 26 -1.31 0.55 3.92
C LEU A 26 -0.86 -0.71 3.16
N SER A 27 -1.76 -1.29 2.36
CA SER A 27 -1.45 -2.45 1.53
C SER A 27 -0.40 -2.11 0.47
N GLN A 28 -0.61 -1.03 -0.29
CA GLN A 28 0.34 -0.54 -1.28
C GLN A 28 1.71 -0.25 -0.65
N ARG A 29 1.73 0.49 0.48
CA ARG A 29 2.97 0.79 1.20
C ARG A 29 3.72 -0.47 1.63
N SER A 30 3.02 -1.48 2.13
CA SER A 30 3.64 -2.73 2.56
C SER A 30 4.19 -3.54 1.38
N THR A 31 3.41 -3.63 0.30
CA THR A 31 3.82 -4.30 -0.94
C THR A 31 5.05 -3.63 -1.54
N SER A 32 5.07 -2.31 -1.67
CA SER A 32 6.23 -1.58 -2.21
C SER A 32 7.48 -1.78 -1.35
N ARG A 33 7.36 -1.75 -0.01
CA ARG A 33 8.49 -2.06 0.89
C ARG A 33 9.03 -3.47 0.67
N GLY A 34 8.14 -4.44 0.51
CA GLY A 34 8.52 -5.83 0.27
C GLY A 34 9.21 -6.02 -1.09
N PHE A 35 8.73 -5.32 -2.12
CA PHE A 35 9.33 -5.33 -3.45
C PHE A 35 10.74 -4.76 -3.43
N ILE A 36 10.90 -3.53 -2.94
CA ILE A 36 12.21 -2.84 -2.84
C ILE A 36 13.22 -3.69 -2.05
N ARG A 37 12.80 -4.32 -0.95
CA ARG A 37 13.72 -5.07 -0.10
C ARG A 37 14.16 -6.42 -0.68
N ASN A 38 13.24 -7.13 -1.33
CA ASN A 38 13.42 -8.57 -1.58
C ASN A 38 13.35 -8.97 -3.06
N LYS A 39 12.89 -8.09 -3.95
CA LYS A 39 12.58 -8.46 -5.34
C LYS A 39 13.16 -7.52 -6.39
N ALA A 40 13.30 -6.23 -6.07
CA ALA A 40 13.77 -5.23 -7.01
C ALA A 40 15.19 -5.53 -7.52
N THR A 41 15.39 -5.36 -8.82
CA THR A 41 16.70 -5.34 -9.47
C THR A 41 17.38 -3.98 -9.27
N LEU A 42 18.63 -3.85 -9.70
CA LEU A 42 19.33 -2.56 -9.64
C LEU A 42 18.62 -1.49 -10.48
N GLU A 43 18.22 -1.84 -11.71
CA GLU A 43 17.48 -0.95 -12.62
C GLU A 43 16.14 -0.50 -12.00
N ASP A 44 15.40 -1.43 -11.37
CA ASP A 44 14.17 -1.07 -10.67
C ASP A 44 14.42 -0.06 -9.54
N LEU A 45 15.53 -0.22 -8.80
CA LEU A 45 15.86 0.67 -7.69
C LEU A 45 16.24 2.07 -8.20
N GLU A 46 17.01 2.15 -9.29
CA GLU A 46 17.39 3.41 -9.93
C GLU A 46 16.13 4.16 -10.42
N GLU A 47 15.22 3.49 -11.13
CA GLU A 47 13.96 4.09 -11.58
C GLU A 47 13.11 4.57 -10.38
N LEU A 48 12.99 3.76 -9.32
CA LEU A 48 12.22 4.12 -8.13
C LEU A 48 12.82 5.32 -7.40
N GLU A 49 14.14 5.47 -7.37
CA GLU A 49 14.80 6.64 -6.79
C GLU A 49 14.44 7.94 -7.52
N GLU A 50 14.42 7.91 -8.86
CA GLU A 50 14.00 9.04 -9.70
C GLU A 50 12.54 9.43 -9.41
N LEU A 51 11.64 8.45 -9.43
CA LEU A 51 10.22 8.65 -9.13
C LEU A 51 10.01 9.24 -7.72
N ILE A 52 10.77 8.77 -6.73
CA ILE A 52 10.73 9.30 -5.36
C ILE A 52 11.21 10.75 -5.32
N ALA A 53 12.29 11.08 -6.04
CA ALA A 53 12.84 12.43 -6.09
C ALA A 53 11.84 13.42 -6.71
N GLU A 54 11.20 13.06 -7.82
CA GLU A 54 10.15 13.86 -8.45
C GLU A 54 8.96 14.08 -7.52
N ARG A 55 8.47 13.00 -6.87
CA ARG A 55 7.35 13.09 -5.94
C ARG A 55 7.63 14.00 -4.75
N LYS A 56 8.85 13.94 -4.19
CA LYS A 56 9.29 14.83 -3.09
C LYS A 56 9.32 16.29 -3.54
N LYS A 57 9.86 16.57 -4.73
CA LYS A 57 9.86 17.93 -5.31
C LYS A 57 8.43 18.47 -5.47
N ALA A 58 7.50 17.65 -5.97
CA ALA A 58 6.10 18.04 -6.13
C ALA A 58 5.40 18.32 -4.79
N LEU A 59 5.76 17.59 -3.73
CA LEU A 59 5.22 17.82 -2.37
C LEU A 59 5.82 19.04 -1.67
N ALA A 60 7.10 19.32 -1.89
CA ALA A 60 7.79 20.45 -1.27
C ALA A 60 7.45 21.82 -1.89
N LYS A 61 6.84 21.83 -3.08
CA LYS A 61 6.39 23.04 -3.79
C LYS A 61 4.99 23.51 -3.38
N ASN A 62 4.31 22.78 -2.49
CA ASN A 62 3.01 23.13 -1.91
C ASN A 62 3.15 23.39 -0.41
#